data_AF-A0A3C2AP51-F1
#
_entry.id   AF-A0A3C2AP51-F1
#
_cell.length_a   1.000
_cell.length_b   1.000
_cell.length_c   1.000
_cell.angle_alpha   90.00
_cell.angle_beta   90.00
_cell.angle_gamma   90.00
#
_symmetry.space_group_name_H-M   'P 1'
#
loop_
_entity.id
_entity.type
_entity.pdbx_description
1 polymer ?
#
loop_
_entity_poly.entity_id
_entity_poly.type
_entity_poly.pdbx_seq_one_letter_code
_entity_poly.pdbx_strand_id
1 'polypeptide(L)'
;MSQTLTSFFLFSFFLITSASAQHTVIMKDGTQKNGEVKSISGPTLTFFTNGRPLDVLVSDVRTIHFYDENKAAAASATNLRKTFKEGFKDIEYEMEARRMIKFPKIGLGTKDEGVVVVDVTIDKYGNVISADPGAPGTKTTDDKYLFVKAKSACQQAKFDNDPTAPLSTRGKIYVTFP
;
A
#
# COMPACT_ATOMS: atom_id res chain seq x y z
N MET A 1 -21.54 66.71 -7.19
CA MET A 1 -21.02 65.74 -8.17
C MET A 1 -20.38 64.60 -7.38
N SER A 2 -21.14 63.51 -7.24
CA SER A 2 -20.72 62.25 -6.61
C SER A 2 -19.84 61.46 -7.56
N GLN A 3 -18.75 60.82 -7.09
CA GLN A 3 -18.31 59.53 -7.63
C GLN A 3 -17.66 58.67 -6.53
N THR A 4 -17.89 57.38 -6.70
CA THR A 4 -18.05 56.32 -5.71
C THR A 4 -16.76 55.53 -5.45
N LEU A 5 -16.47 55.25 -4.18
CA LEU A 5 -15.39 54.38 -3.74
C LEU A 5 -15.77 52.90 -4.00
N THR A 6 -15.15 52.26 -4.98
CA THR A 6 -15.36 50.82 -5.29
C THR A 6 -14.52 49.96 -4.35
N SER A 7 -15.15 49.39 -3.33
CA SER A 7 -14.53 48.39 -2.46
C SER A 7 -14.52 47.02 -3.15
N PHE A 8 -13.35 46.54 -3.56
CA PHE A 8 -13.16 45.17 -4.04
C PHE A 8 -13.22 44.19 -2.86
N PHE A 9 -14.37 43.54 -2.69
CA PHE A 9 -14.52 42.44 -1.74
C PHE A 9 -13.90 41.18 -2.35
N LEU A 10 -12.69 40.82 -1.92
CA LEU A 10 -12.07 39.53 -2.28
C LEU A 10 -12.90 38.40 -1.62
N PHE A 11 -13.81 37.81 -2.37
CA PHE A 11 -14.54 36.62 -1.96
C PHE A 11 -13.58 35.42 -2.08
N SER A 12 -12.90 35.08 -0.97
CA SER A 12 -12.12 33.85 -0.87
C SER A 12 -13.06 32.65 -1.00
N PHE A 13 -13.11 32.06 -2.19
CA PHE A 13 -13.85 30.84 -2.44
C PHE A 13 -13.07 29.67 -1.83
N PHE A 14 -13.35 29.35 -0.58
CA PHE A 14 -12.81 28.17 0.08
C PHE A 14 -13.44 26.94 -0.59
N LEU A 15 -12.73 26.30 -1.54
CA LEU A 15 -13.12 25.00 -2.07
C LEU A 15 -13.06 23.98 -0.92
N ILE A 16 -14.21 23.69 -0.31
CA ILE A 16 -14.38 22.53 0.55
C ILE A 16 -14.37 21.31 -0.37
N THR A 17 -13.22 20.64 -0.45
CA THR A 17 -13.12 19.32 -1.10
C THR A 17 -13.83 18.29 -0.23
N SER A 18 -15.11 18.06 -0.47
CA SER A 18 -15.84 16.94 0.12
C SER A 18 -15.27 15.64 -0.48
N ALA A 19 -14.37 14.98 0.24
CA ALA A 19 -13.95 13.63 -0.10
C ALA A 19 -15.15 12.69 0.11
N SER A 20 -15.83 12.29 -0.97
CA SER A 20 -16.90 11.30 -0.89
C SER A 20 -16.29 9.91 -0.78
N ALA A 21 -16.36 9.33 0.42
CA ALA A 21 -16.05 7.91 0.60
C ALA A 21 -17.25 7.10 0.07
N GLN A 22 -17.14 6.61 -1.16
CA GLN A 22 -18.17 5.78 -1.79
C GLN A 22 -17.93 4.30 -1.47
N HIS A 23 -18.91 3.69 -0.82
CA HIS A 23 -18.93 2.30 -0.39
C HIS A 23 -20.09 1.56 -1.09
N THR A 24 -19.93 0.26 -1.27
CA THR A 24 -20.98 -0.63 -1.76
C THR A 24 -21.34 -1.64 -0.68
N VAL A 25 -22.57 -1.57 -0.20
CA VAL A 25 -23.11 -2.54 0.76
C VAL A 25 -23.92 -3.57 -0.02
N ILE A 26 -23.50 -4.82 0.06
CA ILE A 26 -24.23 -5.97 -0.50
C ILE A 26 -25.06 -6.56 0.64
N MET A 27 -26.37 -6.59 0.45
CA MET A 27 -27.34 -7.12 1.40
C MET A 27 -27.48 -8.64 1.24
N LYS A 28 -28.07 -9.32 2.23
CA LYS A 28 -28.29 -10.78 2.22
C LYS A 28 -29.18 -11.26 1.07
N ASP A 29 -30.08 -10.40 0.60
CA ASP A 29 -30.94 -10.65 -0.56
C ASP A 29 -30.22 -10.47 -1.90
N GLY A 30 -28.92 -10.10 -1.87
CA GLY A 30 -28.10 -9.83 -3.05
C GLY A 30 -28.27 -8.41 -3.60
N THR A 31 -29.15 -7.58 -3.02
CA THR A 31 -29.28 -6.18 -3.43
C THR A 31 -28.05 -5.39 -3.02
N GLN A 32 -27.64 -4.46 -3.88
CA GLN A 32 -26.49 -3.61 -3.64
C GLN A 32 -26.94 -2.18 -3.37
N LYS A 33 -26.35 -1.53 -2.38
CA LYS A 33 -26.61 -0.15 -2.00
C LYS A 33 -25.31 0.64 -2.06
N ASN A 34 -25.31 1.72 -2.82
CA ASN A 34 -24.16 2.62 -2.97
C ASN A 34 -24.33 3.85 -2.07
N GLY A 35 -23.29 4.20 -1.33
CA GLY A 35 -23.37 5.26 -0.33
C GLY A 35 -22.19 5.28 0.62
N GLU A 36 -22.34 5.93 1.78
CA GLU A 36 -21.25 6.07 2.75
C GLU A 36 -21.60 5.35 4.05
N VAL A 37 -20.75 4.43 4.50
CA VAL A 37 -20.90 3.82 5.82
C VAL A 37 -20.38 4.79 6.87
N LYS A 38 -21.24 5.29 7.77
CA LYS A 38 -20.87 6.26 8.82
C LYS A 38 -20.52 5.60 10.14
N SER A 39 -21.30 4.61 10.56
CA SER A 39 -21.07 3.92 11.82
C SER A 39 -21.67 2.53 11.79
N ILE A 40 -21.05 1.63 12.54
CA ILE A 40 -21.62 0.35 12.93
C ILE A 40 -21.66 0.34 14.46
N SER A 41 -22.86 0.30 15.03
CA SER A 41 -23.04 0.33 16.48
C SER A 41 -24.15 -0.62 16.89
N GLY A 42 -23.80 -1.59 17.72
CA GLY A 42 -24.71 -2.66 18.12
C GLY A 42 -25.22 -3.43 16.89
N PRO A 43 -26.54 -3.64 16.74
CA PRO A 43 -27.12 -4.37 15.62
C PRO A 43 -27.28 -3.52 14.35
N THR A 44 -26.96 -2.23 14.38
CA THR A 44 -27.31 -1.27 13.33
C THR A 44 -26.07 -0.69 12.64
N LEU A 45 -26.10 -0.73 11.31
CA LEU A 45 -25.21 -0.05 10.39
C LEU A 45 -25.91 1.24 9.92
N THR A 46 -25.32 2.39 10.22
CA THR A 46 -25.77 3.68 9.69
C THR A 46 -25.04 3.95 8.38
N PHE A 47 -25.81 3.94 7.29
CA PHE A 47 -25.32 4.09 5.93
C PHE A 47 -26.03 5.28 5.25
N PHE A 48 -25.29 6.14 4.57
CA PHE A 48 -25.85 7.32 3.90
C PHE A 48 -26.00 7.07 2.42
N THR A 49 -27.22 7.14 1.89
CA THR A 49 -27.49 7.10 0.44
C THR A 49 -28.04 8.44 -0.02
N ASN A 50 -27.44 9.03 -1.05
CA ASN A 50 -27.81 10.36 -1.56
C ASN A 50 -27.90 11.45 -0.46
N GLY A 51 -27.00 11.39 0.53
CA GLY A 51 -26.97 12.32 1.67
C GLY A 51 -28.02 12.08 2.76
N ARG A 52 -28.82 11.01 2.67
CA ARG A 52 -29.81 10.63 3.69
C ARG A 52 -29.34 9.44 4.51
N PRO A 53 -29.43 9.48 5.85
CA PRO A 53 -29.14 8.32 6.69
C PRO A 53 -30.17 7.22 6.43
N LEU A 54 -29.67 6.00 6.29
CA LEU A 54 -30.41 4.75 6.21
C LEU A 54 -29.80 3.81 7.24
N ASP A 55 -30.58 3.49 8.25
CA ASP A 55 -30.23 2.51 9.26
C ASP A 55 -30.56 1.11 8.74
N VAL A 56 -29.55 0.26 8.67
CA VAL A 56 -29.62 -1.11 8.18
C VAL A 56 -29.22 -2.04 9.32
N LEU A 57 -29.94 -3.16 9.52
CA LEU A 57 -29.48 -4.17 10.46
C LEU A 57 -28.23 -4.87 9.91
N VAL A 58 -27.20 -5.02 10.72
CA VAL A 58 -25.96 -5.72 10.36
C VAL A 58 -26.25 -7.18 9.96
N SER A 59 -27.29 -7.80 10.52
CA SER A 59 -27.77 -9.14 10.13
C SER A 59 -28.26 -9.24 8.70
N ASP A 60 -28.62 -8.11 8.09
CA ASP A 60 -29.13 -8.04 6.72
C ASP A 60 -28.03 -7.69 5.72
N VAL A 61 -26.82 -7.43 6.19
CA VAL A 61 -25.64 -7.11 5.38
C VAL A 61 -24.82 -8.38 5.15
N ARG A 62 -24.55 -8.68 3.88
CA ARG A 62 -23.67 -9.80 3.48
C ARG A 62 -22.22 -9.36 3.40
N THR A 63 -21.95 -8.23 2.76
CA THR A 63 -20.58 -7.72 2.54
C THR A 63 -20.60 -6.21 2.40
N ILE A 64 -19.55 -5.54 2.87
CA ILE A 64 -19.32 -4.12 2.64
C ILE A 64 -18.01 -3.99 1.87
N HIS A 65 -18.08 -3.44 0.67
CA HIS A 65 -16.91 -3.02 -0.10
C HIS A 65 -16.60 -1.56 0.25
N PHE A 66 -15.50 -1.36 0.96
CA PHE A 66 -14.97 -0.04 1.30
C PHE A 66 -14.11 0.57 0.18
N TYR A 67 -13.86 -0.20 -0.87
CA TYR A 67 -13.10 0.18 -2.05
C TYR A 67 -13.77 -0.41 -3.29
N ASP A 68 -13.77 0.35 -4.38
CA ASP A 68 -14.18 -0.12 -5.69
C ASP A 68 -12.93 -0.57 -6.44
N GLU A 69 -12.76 -1.89 -6.62
CA GLU A 69 -11.61 -2.50 -7.31
C GLU A 69 -11.48 -2.01 -8.77
N ASN A 70 -12.57 -1.48 -9.36
CA ASN A 70 -12.64 -1.09 -10.76
C ASN A 70 -12.70 0.44 -10.99
N LYS A 71 -12.77 1.25 -9.92
CA LYS A 71 -12.69 2.71 -10.02
C LYS A 71 -11.25 3.13 -9.72
N ALA A 72 -10.56 3.66 -10.74
CA ALA A 72 -9.18 4.13 -10.62
C ALA A 72 -9.00 4.93 -9.33
N ALA A 73 -8.34 4.30 -8.36
CA ALA A 73 -8.21 4.82 -7.02
C ALA A 73 -7.55 6.20 -7.09
N ALA A 74 -8.17 7.20 -6.48
CA ALA A 74 -7.44 8.36 -6.01
C ALA A 74 -6.43 7.85 -4.98
N ALA A 75 -5.21 7.59 -5.44
CA ALA A 75 -4.02 7.21 -4.68
C ALA A 75 -4.31 6.49 -3.35
N SER A 76 -4.96 5.33 -3.43
CA SER A 76 -4.75 4.28 -2.41
C SER A 76 -3.25 4.03 -2.37
N ALA A 77 -2.65 3.94 -1.17
CA ALA A 77 -1.25 3.58 -0.96
C ALA A 77 -0.91 2.50 -1.99
N THR A 78 -0.21 2.93 -3.04
CA THR A 78 -0.02 2.14 -4.25
C THR A 78 0.49 0.81 -3.78
N ASN A 79 -0.03 -0.31 -4.31
CA ASN A 79 0.55 -1.63 -4.06
C ASN A 79 2.07 -1.56 -4.28
N LEU A 80 2.83 -1.29 -3.22
CA LEU A 80 4.27 -1.07 -3.27
C LEU A 80 4.97 -2.42 -3.47
N ARG A 81 4.25 -3.52 -3.21
CA ARG A 81 4.69 -4.89 -3.42
C ARG A 81 4.73 -5.20 -4.92
N LYS A 82 5.93 -5.15 -5.48
CA LYS A 82 6.23 -5.55 -6.86
C LYS A 82 6.81 -6.96 -6.84
N THR A 83 6.14 -7.90 -7.49
CA THR A 83 6.56 -9.31 -7.62
C THR A 83 7.37 -9.49 -8.89
N PHE A 84 8.52 -10.18 -8.79
CA PHE A 84 9.35 -10.56 -9.93
C PHE A 84 9.58 -12.06 -9.95
N LYS A 85 9.40 -12.65 -11.13
CA LYS A 85 9.65 -14.07 -11.40
C LYS A 85 10.75 -14.20 -12.45
N GLU A 86 12.01 -14.19 -12.03
CA GLU A 86 13.12 -14.60 -12.90
C GLU A 86 13.75 -15.88 -12.34
N GLY A 87 13.62 -16.99 -13.07
CA GLY A 87 14.30 -18.26 -12.80
C GLY A 87 14.08 -18.85 -11.41
N PHE A 88 13.00 -19.63 -11.22
CA PHE A 88 12.73 -20.45 -10.03
C PHE A 88 12.76 -19.75 -8.65
N LYS A 89 12.88 -18.41 -8.59
CA LYS A 89 12.98 -17.63 -7.36
C LYS A 89 11.99 -16.47 -7.40
N ASP A 90 10.91 -16.63 -6.63
CA ASP A 90 9.92 -15.57 -6.41
C ASP A 90 10.53 -14.55 -5.44
N ILE A 91 11.01 -13.42 -5.97
CA ILE A 91 11.47 -12.27 -5.18
C ILE A 91 10.40 -11.19 -5.27
N GLU A 92 9.92 -10.75 -4.12
CA GLU A 92 8.99 -9.63 -4.04
C GLU A 92 9.66 -8.51 -3.26
N TYR A 93 9.37 -7.26 -3.58
CA TYR A 93 9.84 -6.15 -2.77
C TYR A 93 8.80 -5.07 -2.66
N GLU A 94 8.87 -4.33 -1.56
CA GLU A 94 8.00 -3.25 -1.20
C GLU A 94 8.85 -2.01 -0.92
N MET A 95 8.84 -1.06 -1.85
CA MET A 95 9.63 0.17 -1.73
C MET A 95 8.84 1.36 -2.27
N GLU A 96 8.81 2.44 -1.50
CA GLU A 96 8.15 3.70 -1.88
C GLU A 96 8.78 4.32 -3.12
N ALA A 97 7.99 4.49 -4.19
CA ALA A 97 8.34 5.18 -5.43
C ALA A 97 9.64 4.74 -6.13
N ARG A 98 10.28 3.65 -5.70
CA ARG A 98 11.55 3.15 -6.23
C ARG A 98 11.34 1.85 -6.98
N ARG A 99 12.15 1.64 -8.01
CA ARG A 99 12.15 0.45 -8.85
C ARG A 99 13.51 -0.23 -8.77
N MET A 100 13.49 -1.53 -8.48
CA MET A 100 14.68 -2.36 -8.51
C MET A 100 15.17 -2.49 -9.96
N ILE A 101 16.42 -2.11 -10.22
CA ILE A 101 17.12 -2.23 -11.49
C ILE A 101 17.93 -3.52 -11.53
N LYS A 102 18.60 -3.85 -10.43
CA LYS A 102 19.41 -5.07 -10.30
C LYS A 102 18.80 -5.94 -9.22
N PHE A 103 18.39 -7.12 -9.64
CA PHE A 103 17.78 -8.09 -8.76
C PHE A 103 18.83 -8.79 -7.88
N PRO A 104 18.50 -9.06 -6.62
CA PRO A 104 19.36 -9.84 -5.73
C PRO A 104 19.46 -11.28 -6.26
N LYS A 105 20.68 -11.73 -6.54
CA LYS A 105 20.91 -13.12 -6.96
C LYS A 105 21.12 -13.99 -5.74
N ILE A 106 20.15 -14.85 -5.45
CA ILE A 106 20.31 -15.88 -4.41
C ILE A 106 21.18 -16.99 -5.02
N GLY A 107 22.26 -17.40 -4.36
CA GLY A 107 23.05 -18.56 -4.79
C GLY A 107 22.22 -19.85 -4.80
N LEU A 108 22.43 -20.73 -5.78
CA LEU A 108 21.84 -22.07 -5.80
C LEU A 108 22.52 -22.95 -4.73
N GLY A 109 21.77 -23.84 -4.07
CA GLY A 109 22.33 -24.81 -3.11
C GLY A 109 22.05 -24.53 -1.63
N THR A 110 20.87 -24.02 -1.27
CA THR A 110 20.34 -24.18 0.09
C THR A 110 19.62 -25.53 0.15
N LYS A 111 19.83 -26.32 1.21
CA LYS A 111 18.96 -27.48 1.51
C LYS A 111 17.66 -27.04 2.19
N ASP A 112 17.64 -25.81 2.68
CA ASP A 112 16.61 -25.28 3.56
C ASP A 112 15.68 -24.36 2.75
N GLU A 113 14.39 -24.57 2.96
CA GLU A 113 13.31 -23.88 2.28
C GLU A 113 12.69 -22.82 3.21
N GLY A 114 12.06 -21.79 2.64
CA GLY A 114 11.34 -20.79 3.41
C GLY A 114 11.33 -19.39 2.82
N VAL A 115 10.59 -18.49 3.46
CA VAL A 115 10.48 -17.08 3.07
C VAL A 115 11.22 -16.23 4.10
N VAL A 116 12.24 -15.48 3.65
CA VAL A 116 12.96 -14.53 4.49
C VAL A 116 12.56 -13.12 4.12
N VAL A 117 12.12 -12.34 5.10
CA VAL A 117 11.84 -10.92 4.93
C VAL A 117 13.04 -10.11 5.39
N VAL A 118 13.55 -9.26 4.51
CA VAL A 118 14.71 -8.41 4.74
C VAL A 118 14.27 -6.95 4.71
N ASP A 119 14.52 -6.24 5.81
CA ASP A 119 14.39 -4.79 5.85
C ASP A 119 15.61 -4.17 5.16
N VAL A 120 15.37 -3.34 4.15
CA VAL A 120 16.40 -2.76 3.31
C VAL A 120 16.33 -1.25 3.38
N THR A 121 17.48 -0.61 3.54
CA THR A 121 17.62 0.84 3.43
C THR A 121 18.51 1.16 2.24
N ILE A 122 18.05 2.03 1.36
CA ILE A 122 18.78 2.49 0.18
C ILE A 122 19.15 3.96 0.28
N ASP A 123 20.22 4.35 -0.42
CA ASP A 123 20.59 5.75 -0.63
C ASP A 123 19.83 6.38 -1.82
N LYS A 124 19.97 7.70 -1.98
CA LYS A 124 19.39 8.43 -3.12
C LYS A 124 19.84 7.92 -4.50
N TYR A 125 21.02 7.31 -4.56
CA TYR A 125 21.63 6.77 -5.78
C TYR A 125 21.16 5.34 -6.11
N GLY A 126 20.32 4.75 -5.26
CA GLY A 126 19.78 3.40 -5.43
C GLY A 126 20.71 2.28 -4.93
N ASN A 127 21.74 2.59 -4.15
CA ASN A 127 22.60 1.59 -3.51
C ASN A 127 21.99 1.17 -2.17
N VAL A 128 22.05 -0.12 -1.87
CA VAL A 128 21.63 -0.65 -0.56
C VAL A 128 22.70 -0.33 0.48
N ILE A 129 22.34 0.45 1.49
CA ILE A 129 23.24 0.85 2.59
C ILE A 129 23.06 -0.03 3.84
N SER A 130 21.86 -0.58 4.06
CA SER A 130 21.61 -1.57 5.10
C SER A 130 20.67 -2.66 4.60
N ALA A 131 20.90 -3.89 5.06
CA ALA A 131 20.05 -5.04 4.80
C ALA A 131 20.02 -5.89 6.06
N ASP A 132 18.86 -5.90 6.72
CA ASP A 132 18.63 -6.53 8.01
C ASP A 132 17.58 -7.64 7.85
N PRO A 133 18.01 -8.91 7.82
CA PRO A 133 17.11 -10.06 7.69
C PRO A 133 16.40 -10.37 9.01
N GLY A 134 15.23 -11.01 8.93
CA GLY A 134 14.46 -11.41 10.11
C GLY A 134 13.32 -10.46 10.47
N ALA A 135 12.84 -9.68 9.50
CA ALA A 135 11.67 -8.85 9.68
C ALA A 135 10.40 -9.71 9.91
N PRO A 136 9.34 -9.15 10.52
CA PRO A 136 8.09 -9.86 10.77
C PRO A 136 7.52 -10.48 9.49
N GLY A 137 7.16 -11.76 9.54
CA GLY A 137 6.70 -12.52 8.37
C GLY A 137 7.73 -13.48 7.77
N THR A 138 8.93 -13.54 8.34
CA THR A 138 9.93 -14.57 8.02
C THR A 138 9.43 -15.95 8.47
N LYS A 139 9.45 -16.93 7.56
CA LYS A 139 8.99 -18.32 7.75
C LYS A 139 10.04 -19.26 7.17
N THR A 140 10.96 -19.74 7.99
CA THR A 140 12.10 -20.52 7.53
C THR A 140 12.38 -21.70 8.47
N THR A 141 12.95 -22.78 7.94
CA THR A 141 13.37 -23.96 8.71
C THR A 141 14.71 -23.75 9.41
N ASP A 142 15.67 -23.09 8.75
CA ASP A 142 17.00 -22.74 9.29
C ASP A 142 17.32 -21.23 9.13
N ASP A 143 17.04 -20.47 10.18
CA ASP A 143 17.10 -19.00 10.17
C ASP A 143 18.50 -18.45 9.85
N LYS A 144 19.54 -19.00 10.50
CA LYS A 144 20.86 -18.36 10.50
C LYS A 144 21.54 -18.39 9.13
N TYR A 145 21.45 -19.51 8.41
CA TYR A 145 22.10 -19.65 7.10
C TYR A 145 21.36 -18.85 6.02
N LEU A 146 20.02 -18.95 6.02
CA LEU A 146 19.18 -18.23 5.05
C LEU A 146 19.25 -16.72 5.26
N PHE A 147 19.37 -16.23 6.50
CA PHE A 147 19.51 -14.80 6.78
C PHE A 147 20.81 -14.23 6.21
N VAL A 148 21.92 -14.94 6.34
CA VAL A 148 23.21 -14.50 5.79
C VAL A 148 23.15 -14.47 4.26
N LYS A 149 22.55 -15.48 3.62
CA LYS A 149 22.38 -15.49 2.17
C LYS A 149 21.43 -14.39 1.68
N ALA A 150 20.29 -14.23 2.33
CA ALA A 150 19.31 -13.20 1.99
C ALA A 150 19.92 -11.79 2.14
N LYS A 151 20.66 -11.55 3.23
CA LYS A 151 21.39 -10.30 3.47
C LYS A 151 22.40 -10.03 2.35
N SER A 152 23.26 -11.00 2.03
CA SER A 152 24.27 -10.84 1.00
C SER A 152 23.65 -10.62 -0.39
N ALA A 153 22.57 -11.32 -0.72
CA ALA A 153 21.84 -11.14 -1.97
C ALA A 153 21.21 -9.73 -2.05
N CYS A 154 20.51 -9.30 -0.99
CA CYS A 154 19.88 -7.97 -0.94
C CYS A 154 20.90 -6.84 -1.00
N GLN A 155 22.08 -6.99 -0.42
CA GLN A 155 23.17 -6.01 -0.55
C GLN A 155 23.66 -5.83 -1.99
N GLN A 156 23.52 -6.85 -2.83
CA GLN A 156 23.87 -6.77 -4.25
C GLN A 156 22.76 -6.18 -5.13
N ALA A 157 21.56 -6.00 -4.58
CA ALA A 157 20.45 -5.38 -5.27
C ALA A 157 20.74 -3.89 -5.51
N LYS A 158 20.18 -3.36 -6.59
CA LYS A 158 20.31 -1.96 -6.95
C LYS A 158 18.96 -1.41 -7.38
N PHE A 159 18.66 -0.21 -6.95
CA PHE A 159 17.45 0.53 -7.28
C PHE A 159 17.78 1.68 -8.23
N ASP A 160 16.72 2.30 -8.75
CA ASP A 160 16.81 3.49 -9.57
C ASP A 160 17.33 4.69 -8.80
N ASN A 161 18.04 5.55 -9.53
CA ASN A 161 18.46 6.84 -9.04
C ASN A 161 17.31 7.83 -9.18
N ASP A 162 16.99 8.51 -8.08
CA ASP A 162 16.01 9.59 -8.07
C ASP A 162 16.61 10.76 -7.26
N PRO A 163 16.91 11.90 -7.93
CA PRO A 163 17.46 13.08 -7.27
C PRO A 163 16.42 13.84 -6.41
N THR A 164 15.13 13.56 -6.57
CA THR A 164 14.04 14.19 -5.80
C THR A 164 13.67 13.42 -4.52
N ALA A 165 14.19 12.20 -4.39
CA ALA A 165 13.84 11.31 -3.30
C ALA A 165 14.64 11.57 -2.01
N PRO A 166 14.16 11.07 -0.85
CA PRO A 166 14.80 11.27 0.44
C PRO A 166 16.24 10.74 0.50
N LEU A 167 17.04 11.28 1.44
CA LEU A 167 18.44 10.86 1.66
C LEU A 167 18.58 9.35 1.90
N SER A 168 17.59 8.74 2.56
CA SER A 168 17.49 7.31 2.75
C SER A 168 16.04 6.86 2.60
N THR A 169 15.80 5.81 1.83
CA THR A 169 14.47 5.19 1.69
C THR A 169 14.51 3.79 2.29
N ARG A 170 13.53 3.48 3.12
CA ARG A 170 13.35 2.14 3.70
C ARG A 170 12.35 1.34 2.86
N GLY A 171 12.58 0.04 2.75
CA GLY A 171 11.71 -0.89 2.07
C GLY A 171 11.88 -2.31 2.61
N LYS A 172 11.07 -3.23 2.09
CA LYS A 172 11.12 -4.66 2.44
C LYS A 172 11.41 -5.47 1.20
N ILE A 173 12.23 -6.51 1.31
CA ILE A 173 12.43 -7.50 0.26
C ILE A 173 12.04 -8.86 0.83
N TYR A 174 11.14 -9.53 0.15
CA TYR A 174 10.68 -10.88 0.43
C TYR A 174 11.45 -11.84 -0.49
N VAL A 175 12.23 -12.71 0.13
CA VAL A 175 13.12 -13.65 -0.55
C VAL A 175 12.56 -15.06 -0.33
N THR A 176 12.03 -15.67 -1.38
CA THR A 176 11.53 -17.06 -1.32
C THR A 176 12.64 -18.03 -1.69
N PHE A 177 12.96 -18.93 -0.77
CA PHE A 177 13.84 -20.07 -0.99
C PHE A 177 12.97 -21.29 -1.32
N PRO A 178 13.11 -21.86 -2.53
CA PRO A 178 12.41 -23.07 -2.93
C PRO A 178 12.97 -24.29 -2.21
#